data_AF-N9DR70-F1
#
_entry.id   AF-N9DR70-F1
#
_cell.length_a   1.000
_cell.length_b   1.000
_cell.length_c   1.000
_cell.angle_alpha   90.00
_cell.angle_beta   90.00
_cell.angle_gamma   90.00
#
_symmetry.space_group_name_H-M   'P 1'
#
loop_
_entity.id
_entity.type
_entity.pdbx_description
1 polymer ?
#
loop_
_entity_poly.entity_id
_entity_poly.type
_entity_poly.pdbx_seq_one_letter_code
_entity_poly.pdbx_strand_id
1 'polypeptide(L)'
;MALVHDFVVSNKEIYTYQDYMNVINKVPYDVSIHDDLILYFYDFLQWIPAYNPSMEIRHMGLNLYGVTIIDIDGAQQAYDLFVHIVDILKLSTETLKLNGGYSYQLADDEDPFSESKECRIVRNSLKQEKLTYQRDDIIDQFKKIAECFKKVIDSNGQLYVLHFGV
;
A
#
# COMPACT_ATOMS: atom_id res chain seq x y z
N MET A 1 15.09 -6.28 6.60
CA MET A 1 14.76 -5.12 5.73
C MET A 1 13.45 -4.56 6.25
N ALA A 2 13.27 -3.24 6.26
CA ALA A 2 11.96 -2.67 6.58
C ALA A 2 10.98 -3.05 5.46
N LEU A 3 9.77 -3.48 5.81
CA LEU A 3 8.70 -3.74 4.84
C LEU A 3 8.14 -2.38 4.42
N VAL A 4 8.44 -1.96 3.19
CA VAL A 4 8.06 -0.66 2.64
C VAL A 4 7.41 -0.82 1.27
N HIS A 5 6.44 0.03 1.01
CA HIS A 5 5.80 0.17 -0.29
C HIS A 5 6.37 1.39 -0.99
N ASP A 6 6.81 1.17 -2.21
CA ASP A 6 7.49 2.18 -3.01
C ASP A 6 6.61 2.68 -4.15
N PHE A 7 6.66 3.97 -4.42
CA PHE A 7 5.91 4.64 -5.48
C PHE A 7 6.85 5.43 -6.38
N VAL A 8 6.64 5.32 -7.69
CA VAL A 8 7.44 6.03 -8.70
C VAL A 8 6.55 6.52 -9.85
N VAL A 9 6.70 7.79 -10.20
CA VAL A 9 6.05 8.40 -11.36
C VAL A 9 6.91 8.13 -12.59
N SER A 10 6.34 7.50 -13.61
CA SER A 10 7.04 7.13 -14.84
C SER A 10 6.30 7.62 -16.07
N ASN A 11 7.06 7.90 -17.14
CA ASN A 11 6.52 8.31 -18.43
C ASN A 11 6.33 7.09 -19.33
N LYS A 12 5.11 6.90 -19.85
CA LYS A 12 4.72 5.76 -20.70
C LYS A 12 5.51 5.65 -22.01
N GLU A 13 6.04 6.77 -22.51
CA GLU A 13 6.84 6.81 -23.74
C GLU A 13 8.28 6.34 -23.50
N ILE A 14 8.79 6.47 -22.27
CA ILE A 14 10.14 6.06 -21.89
C ILE A 14 10.12 4.63 -21.33
N TYR A 15 9.18 4.36 -20.43
CA TYR A 15 8.97 3.08 -19.80
C TYR A 15 7.52 2.68 -19.98
N THR A 16 7.28 1.64 -20.78
CA THR A 16 5.95 1.08 -20.92
C THR A 16 5.58 0.32 -19.64
N TYR A 17 4.32 -0.12 -19.53
CA TYR A 17 3.90 -0.93 -18.37
C TYR A 17 4.68 -2.24 -18.24
N GLN A 18 5.18 -2.79 -19.36
CA GLN A 18 5.97 -4.01 -19.37
C GLN A 18 7.43 -3.80 -18.94
N ASP A 19 7.89 -2.54 -18.91
CA ASP A 19 9.20 -2.17 -18.40
C ASP A 19 9.25 -2.03 -16.88
N TYR A 20 8.20 -2.47 -16.15
CA TYR A 20 8.08 -2.30 -14.71
C TYR A 20 9.32 -2.81 -13.93
N MET A 21 9.91 -3.93 -14.35
CA MET A 21 11.15 -4.44 -13.74
C MET A 21 12.35 -3.51 -13.96
N ASN A 22 12.44 -2.84 -15.11
CA ASN A 22 13.49 -1.86 -15.34
C ASN A 22 13.30 -0.64 -14.43
N VAL A 23 12.06 -0.18 -14.28
CA VAL A 23 11.73 0.96 -13.42
C VAL A 23 12.10 0.65 -11.97
N ILE A 24 11.63 -0.49 -11.43
CA ILE A 24 11.88 -0.90 -10.04
C ILE A 24 13.37 -0.99 -9.71
N ASN A 25 14.20 -1.45 -10.66
CA ASN A 25 15.61 -1.68 -10.40
C ASN A 25 16.52 -0.46 -10.70
N LYS A 26 16.07 0.49 -11.51
CA LYS A 26 16.93 1.56 -12.05
C LYS A 26 16.46 2.98 -11.72
N VAL A 27 15.18 3.16 -11.42
CA VAL A 27 14.60 4.49 -11.16
C VAL A 27 14.46 4.67 -9.65
N PRO A 28 14.99 5.77 -9.08
CA PRO A 28 14.76 6.09 -7.67
C PRO A 28 13.26 6.26 -7.38
N TYR A 29 12.81 5.75 -6.24
CA TYR A 29 11.43 5.93 -5.81
C TYR A 29 11.16 7.37 -5.40
N ASP A 30 10.00 7.89 -5.78
CA ASP A 30 9.54 9.23 -5.37
C ASP A 30 9.10 9.23 -3.91
N VAL A 31 8.47 8.14 -3.47
CA VAL A 31 7.99 7.97 -2.09
C VAL A 31 8.12 6.52 -1.66
N SER A 32 8.57 6.32 -0.42
CA SER A 32 8.54 5.05 0.30
C SER A 32 7.73 5.22 1.58
N ILE A 33 6.81 4.29 1.86
CA ILE A 33 5.95 4.30 3.05
C ILE A 33 5.95 2.92 3.70
N HIS A 34 5.88 2.86 5.03
CA HIS A 34 5.91 1.60 5.76
C HIS A 34 4.66 0.75 5.46
N ASP A 35 4.85 -0.57 5.32
CA ASP A 35 3.78 -1.54 5.03
C ASP A 35 2.61 -1.44 6.02
N ASP A 36 2.89 -1.34 7.32
CA ASP A 36 1.86 -1.15 8.35
C ASP A 36 0.87 -0.02 8.06
N LEU A 37 1.31 1.09 7.45
CA LEU A 37 0.43 2.20 7.08
C LEU A 37 -0.42 1.86 5.87
N ILE A 38 0.14 1.14 4.89
CA ILE A 38 -0.62 0.63 3.75
C ILE A 38 -1.68 -0.37 4.22
N LEU A 39 -1.30 -1.32 5.07
CA LEU A 39 -2.21 -2.29 5.67
C LEU A 39 -3.33 -1.62 6.47
N TYR A 40 -3.01 -0.57 7.23
CA TYR A 40 -4.00 0.16 8.01
C TYR A 40 -5.11 0.78 7.15
N PHE A 41 -4.78 1.27 5.95
CA PHE A 41 -5.73 1.88 5.02
C PHE A 41 -6.17 0.95 3.88
N TYR A 42 -5.82 -0.34 3.95
CA TYR A 42 -5.86 -1.23 2.79
C TYR A 42 -7.23 -1.35 2.14
N ASP A 43 -8.30 -1.45 2.95
CA ASP A 43 -9.67 -1.54 2.44
C ASP A 43 -10.06 -0.36 1.54
N PHE A 44 -9.59 0.84 1.86
CA PHE A 44 -9.84 2.04 1.06
C PHE A 44 -9.01 2.04 -0.22
N LEU A 45 -7.75 1.57 -0.12
CA LEU A 45 -6.85 1.48 -1.26
C LEU A 45 -7.37 0.51 -2.31
N GLN A 46 -8.13 -0.52 -1.92
CA GLN A 46 -8.76 -1.49 -2.83
C GLN A 46 -9.84 -0.92 -3.76
N TRP A 47 -10.18 0.37 -3.64
CA TRP A 47 -11.17 1.00 -4.51
C TRP A 47 -10.57 1.61 -5.77
N ILE A 48 -9.25 1.73 -5.87
CA ILE A 48 -8.57 2.44 -6.95
C ILE A 48 -8.48 1.53 -8.20
N PRO A 49 -8.96 1.96 -9.38
CA PRO A 49 -8.71 1.25 -10.63
C PRO A 49 -7.21 1.13 -10.92
N ALA A 50 -6.76 -0.09 -11.20
CA ALA A 50 -5.35 -0.40 -11.35
C ALA A 50 -5.08 -1.46 -12.42
N TYR A 51 -3.81 -1.66 -12.73
CA TYR A 51 -3.31 -2.66 -13.67
C TYR A 51 -2.14 -3.42 -13.05
N ASN A 52 -2.18 -4.74 -13.13
CA ASN A 52 -1.05 -5.59 -12.75
C ASN A 52 -0.25 -5.94 -14.01
N PRO A 53 0.97 -5.39 -14.20
CA PRO A 53 1.75 -5.66 -15.40
C PRO A 53 2.31 -7.08 -15.47
N SER A 54 2.52 -7.76 -14.35
CA SER A 54 3.00 -9.15 -14.33
C SER A 54 1.95 -10.15 -14.81
N MET A 55 0.68 -9.87 -14.55
CA MET A 55 -0.46 -10.71 -14.93
C MET A 55 -1.21 -10.19 -16.16
N GLU A 56 -0.91 -8.97 -16.58
CA GLU A 56 -1.56 -8.24 -17.66
C GLU A 56 -3.09 -8.05 -17.49
N ILE A 57 -3.55 -7.90 -16.24
CA ILE A 57 -4.97 -7.74 -15.92
C ILE A 57 -5.25 -6.38 -15.27
N ARG A 58 -6.40 -5.79 -15.62
CA ARG A 58 -7.00 -4.72 -14.82
C ARG A 58 -7.60 -5.31 -13.55
N HIS A 59 -7.42 -4.60 -12.45
CA HIS A 59 -7.99 -4.96 -11.15
C HIS A 59 -8.29 -3.69 -10.36
N MET A 60 -8.72 -3.87 -9.13
CA MET A 60 -8.88 -2.79 -8.17
C MET A 60 -7.80 -2.92 -7.09
N GLY A 61 -7.29 -1.81 -6.62
CA GLY A 61 -6.39 -1.75 -5.48
C GLY A 61 -4.91 -1.89 -5.75
N LEU A 62 -4.13 -1.72 -4.69
CA LEU A 62 -2.70 -2.05 -4.66
C LEU A 62 -2.52 -3.55 -4.44
N ASN A 63 -1.54 -4.12 -5.10
CA ASN A 63 -1.04 -5.46 -4.83
C ASN A 63 -0.04 -5.40 -3.66
N LEU A 64 -0.37 -6.04 -2.53
CA LEU A 64 0.50 -5.98 -1.34
C LEU A 64 1.87 -6.61 -1.56
N TYR A 65 1.95 -7.68 -2.35
CA TYR A 65 3.16 -8.48 -2.53
C TYR A 65 3.60 -8.48 -4.00
N GLY A 66 3.53 -7.32 -4.64
CA GLY A 66 3.88 -7.22 -6.04
C GLY A 66 3.70 -5.84 -6.62
N VAL A 67 3.59 -5.81 -7.94
CA VAL A 67 3.58 -4.56 -8.71
C VAL A 67 2.17 -4.13 -9.05
N THR A 68 1.94 -2.83 -9.03
CA THR A 68 0.68 -2.22 -9.44
C THR A 68 0.96 -0.96 -10.25
N ILE A 69 0.24 -0.78 -11.34
CA ILE A 69 0.25 0.44 -12.14
C ILE A 69 -1.09 1.13 -11.96
N ILE A 70 -1.03 2.42 -11.60
CA ILE A 70 -2.17 3.31 -11.57
C ILE A 70 -1.92 4.39 -12.61
N ASP A 71 -2.73 4.37 -13.67
CA ASP A 71 -2.71 5.34 -14.74
C ASP A 71 -3.90 6.29 -14.65
N ILE A 72 -4.19 7.01 -15.73
CA ILE A 72 -5.21 8.07 -15.74
C ILE A 72 -6.60 7.57 -15.29
N ASP A 73 -6.91 6.30 -15.52
CA ASP A 73 -8.19 5.68 -15.15
C ASP A 73 -8.39 5.63 -13.63
N GLY A 74 -7.30 5.50 -12.86
CA GLY A 74 -7.33 5.44 -11.39
C GLY A 74 -6.74 6.67 -10.69
N ALA A 75 -6.02 7.52 -11.41
CA ALA A 75 -5.23 8.61 -10.81
C ALA A 75 -6.07 9.64 -10.05
N GLN A 76 -7.22 10.06 -10.58
CA GLN A 76 -8.10 11.01 -9.90
C GLN A 76 -8.62 10.45 -8.58
N GLN A 77 -9.11 9.20 -8.59
CA GLN A 77 -9.63 8.56 -7.39
C GLN A 77 -8.53 8.31 -6.36
N ALA A 78 -7.32 7.92 -6.78
CA ALA A 78 -6.17 7.77 -5.91
C ALA A 78 -5.79 9.12 -5.27
N TYR A 79 -5.68 10.19 -6.07
CA TYR A 79 -5.38 11.54 -5.59
C TYR A 79 -6.38 11.98 -4.51
N ASP A 80 -7.68 11.88 -4.79
CA ASP A 80 -8.73 12.28 -3.84
C ASP A 80 -8.67 11.46 -2.55
N LEU A 81 -8.47 10.14 -2.67
CA LEU A 81 -8.34 9.27 -1.50
C LEU A 81 -7.16 9.67 -0.61
N PHE A 82 -5.96 9.87 -1.18
CA PHE A 82 -4.78 10.22 -0.39
C PHE A 82 -4.88 11.62 0.21
N VAL A 83 -5.50 12.59 -0.47
CA VAL A 83 -5.82 13.90 0.11
C VAL A 83 -6.77 13.75 1.31
N HIS A 84 -7.81 12.92 1.19
CA HIS A 84 -8.74 12.70 2.29
C HIS A 84 -8.12 11.92 3.45
N ILE A 85 -7.22 10.97 3.20
CA ILE A 85 -6.42 10.33 4.26
C ILE A 85 -5.61 11.39 5.02
N VAL A 86 -4.94 12.31 4.31
CA VAL A 86 -4.22 13.43 4.92
C VAL A 86 -5.14 14.28 5.80
N ASP A 87 -6.34 14.60 5.31
CA ASP A 87 -7.29 15.40 6.09
C ASP A 87 -7.81 14.68 7.34
N ILE A 88 -8.06 13.37 7.26
CA ILE A 88 -8.40 12.55 8.43
C ILE A 88 -7.24 12.56 9.44
N LEU A 89 -6.00 12.37 8.97
CA LEU A 89 -4.83 12.34 9.84
C LEU A 89 -4.59 13.67 10.56
N LYS A 90 -4.89 14.82 9.93
CA LYS A 90 -4.80 16.15 10.59
C LYS A 90 -5.71 16.29 11.80
N LEU A 91 -6.81 15.53 11.88
CA LEU A 91 -7.71 15.54 13.03
C LEU A 91 -7.14 14.79 14.25
N SER A 92 -6.05 14.04 14.07
CA SER A 92 -5.40 13.29 15.13
C SER A 92 -4.44 14.13 15.99
N THR A 93 -3.96 13.54 17.08
CA THR A 93 -2.93 14.11 17.97
C THR A 93 -1.56 14.15 17.29
N GLU A 94 -0.65 15.01 17.78
CA GLU A 94 0.72 15.16 17.24
C GLU A 94 1.48 13.82 17.13
N THR A 95 1.34 12.97 18.15
CA THR A 95 1.75 11.57 18.07
C THR A 95 0.57 10.72 17.62
N LEU A 96 0.67 10.12 16.44
CA LEU A 96 -0.32 9.24 15.89
C LEU A 96 -0.16 7.85 16.51
N LYS A 97 -1.24 7.30 17.09
CA LYS A 97 -1.27 5.95 17.65
C LYS A 97 -2.33 5.12 16.94
N LEU A 98 -1.90 4.14 16.17
CA LEU A 98 -2.77 3.25 15.40
C LEU A 98 -2.72 1.82 15.94
N ASN A 99 -3.77 1.07 15.64
CA ASN A 99 -3.80 -0.37 15.89
C ASN A 99 -3.20 -1.07 14.66
N GLY A 100 -2.15 -1.85 14.87
CA GLY A 100 -1.55 -2.69 13.85
C GLY A 100 -2.14 -4.09 13.82
N GLY A 101 -1.37 -5.03 13.28
CA GLY A 101 -1.77 -6.44 13.14
C GLY A 101 -2.01 -7.14 14.47
N TYR A 102 -2.73 -8.26 14.39
CA TYR A 102 -2.85 -9.21 15.50
C TYR A 102 -1.82 -10.33 15.35
N SER A 103 -1.25 -10.74 16.48
CA SER A 103 -0.46 -11.96 16.58
C SER A 103 -1.05 -12.86 17.65
N TYR A 104 -0.98 -14.17 17.44
CA TYR A 104 -1.48 -15.18 18.36
C TYR A 104 -0.66 -16.46 18.20
N GLN A 105 -0.67 -17.30 19.23
CA GLN A 105 -0.10 -18.64 19.16
C GLN A 105 -1.23 -19.62 18.85
N LEU A 106 -1.03 -20.45 17.83
CA LEU A 106 -1.88 -21.61 17.62
C LEU A 106 -1.64 -22.60 18.76
N ALA A 107 -2.70 -23.24 19.24
CA ALA A 107 -2.56 -24.36 20.16
C ALA A 107 -1.93 -25.52 19.39
N ASP A 108 -0.87 -26.12 19.93
CA ASP A 108 -0.32 -27.36 19.42
C ASP A 108 -1.30 -28.50 19.72
N ASP A 109 -2.31 -28.62 18.87
CA ASP A 109 -3.03 -29.87 18.71
C ASP A 109 -2.14 -30.77 17.84
N GLU A 110 -1.04 -31.31 18.41
CA GLU A 110 -0.19 -32.30 17.73
C GLU A 110 -0.96 -33.60 17.51
N ASP A 111 -1.89 -33.61 16.55
CA ASP A 111 -2.38 -34.81 15.90
C ASP A 111 -2.41 -34.56 14.39
N PRO A 112 -1.38 -34.98 13.65
CA PRO A 112 -1.34 -34.85 12.20
C PRO A 112 -2.42 -35.69 11.48
N PHE A 113 -3.23 -36.45 12.21
CA PHE A 113 -4.39 -37.21 11.70
C PHE A 113 -5.74 -36.64 12.15
N SER A 114 -5.76 -35.50 12.86
CA SER A 114 -7.01 -34.87 13.28
C SER A 114 -7.77 -34.26 12.10
N GLU A 115 -8.98 -34.76 11.84
CA GLU A 115 -9.92 -34.16 10.88
C GLU A 115 -10.59 -32.87 11.42
N SER A 116 -10.23 -32.41 12.62
CA SER A 116 -10.86 -31.23 13.22
C SER A 116 -10.52 -29.97 12.42
N LYS A 117 -11.54 -29.25 11.96
CA LYS A 117 -11.41 -27.96 11.24
C LYS A 117 -11.24 -26.77 12.18
N GLU A 118 -11.17 -27.01 13.49
CA GLU A 118 -11.17 -25.97 14.50
C GLU A 118 -9.74 -25.52 14.78
N CYS A 119 -9.35 -24.37 14.22
CA CYS A 119 -8.11 -23.70 14.61
C CYS A 119 -8.27 -23.14 16.03
N ARG A 120 -7.59 -23.73 17.01
CA ARG A 120 -7.58 -23.25 18.39
C ARG A 120 -6.40 -22.31 18.62
N ILE A 121 -6.65 -21.19 19.31
CA ILE A 121 -5.61 -20.25 19.74
C ILE A 121 -5.34 -20.42 21.23
N VAL A 122 -4.07 -20.35 21.62
CA VAL A 122 -3.68 -20.40 23.04
C VAL A 122 -4.34 -19.22 23.76
N ARG A 123 -5.07 -19.50 24.85
CA ARG A 123 -5.73 -18.47 25.65
C ARG A 123 -4.71 -17.42 26.10
N ASN A 124 -5.05 -16.14 25.97
CA ASN A 124 -4.18 -15.00 26.29
C ASN A 124 -2.93 -14.85 25.41
N SER A 125 -2.82 -15.57 24.29
CA SER A 125 -1.73 -15.34 23.32
C SER A 125 -2.00 -14.21 22.33
N LEU A 126 -3.27 -13.77 22.21
CA LEU A 126 -3.65 -12.67 21.34
C LEU A 126 -2.98 -11.37 21.78
N LYS A 127 -2.17 -10.82 20.89
CA LYS A 127 -1.53 -9.51 21.03
C LYS A 127 -1.94 -8.65 19.85
N GLN A 128 -2.21 -7.39 20.12
CA GLN A 128 -2.42 -6.37 19.10
C GLN A 128 -1.21 -5.45 19.09
N GLU A 129 -0.62 -5.27 17.92
CA GLU A 129 0.45 -4.31 17.74
C GLU A 129 -0.08 -2.87 17.86
N LYS A 130 0.75 -1.98 18.42
CA LYS A 130 0.47 -0.55 18.51
C LYS A 130 1.52 0.19 17.71
N LEU A 131 1.08 0.80 16.62
CA LEU A 131 1.93 1.59 15.75
C LEU A 131 1.96 3.02 16.27
N THR A 132 3.15 3.60 16.39
CA THR A 132 3.34 4.96 16.88
C THR A 132 4.20 5.75 15.91
N TYR A 133 3.68 6.87 15.43
CA TYR A 133 4.37 7.74 14.48
C TYR A 133 4.28 9.21 14.89
N GLN A 134 5.21 10.03 14.39
CA GLN A 134 4.99 11.47 14.34
C GLN A 134 3.98 11.75 13.23
N ARG A 135 2.86 12.38 13.58
CA ARG A 135 1.73 12.59 12.65
C ARG A 135 2.17 13.32 11.39
N ASP A 136 2.99 14.36 11.57
CA ASP A 136 3.35 15.26 10.47
C ASP A 136 4.27 14.55 9.45
N ASP A 137 5.14 13.63 9.88
CA ASP A 137 5.96 12.79 8.99
C ASP A 137 5.08 11.92 8.07
N ILE A 138 4.04 11.31 8.65
CA ILE A 138 3.11 10.44 7.91
C ILE A 138 2.23 11.26 6.95
N ILE A 139 1.76 12.42 7.41
CA ILE A 139 1.04 13.37 6.57
C ILE A 139 1.89 13.75 5.35
N ASP A 140 3.16 14.05 5.56
CA ASP A 140 4.05 14.46 4.46
C ASP A 140 4.35 13.32 3.49
N GLN A 141 4.43 12.06 3.96
CA GLN A 141 4.48 10.90 3.07
C GLN A 141 3.22 10.77 2.21
N PHE A 142 2.03 10.82 2.81
CA PHE A 142 0.78 10.70 2.05
C PHE A 142 0.54 11.88 1.09
N LYS A 143 0.95 13.10 1.46
CA LYS A 143 0.92 14.25 0.53
C LYS A 143 1.79 14.00 -0.69
N LYS A 144 3.03 13.51 -0.51
CA LYS A 144 3.90 13.20 -1.65
C LYS A 144 3.30 12.12 -2.55
N ILE A 145 2.65 11.11 -1.97
CA ILE A 145 1.91 10.09 -2.73
C ILE A 145 0.78 10.75 -3.54
N ALA A 146 -0.02 11.63 -2.92
CA ALA A 146 -1.05 12.38 -3.64
C ALA A 146 -0.45 13.22 -4.79
N GLU A 147 0.67 13.91 -4.56
CA GLU A 147 1.38 14.67 -5.60
C GLU A 147 1.82 13.81 -6.78
N CYS A 148 2.22 12.55 -6.56
CA CYS A 148 2.51 11.61 -7.65
C CYS A 148 1.30 11.41 -8.58
N PHE A 149 0.12 11.19 -8.00
CA PHE A 149 -1.12 11.05 -8.79
C PHE A 149 -1.55 12.36 -9.43
N LYS A 150 -1.32 13.50 -8.75
CA LYS A 150 -1.57 14.82 -9.32
C LYS A 150 -0.77 15.05 -10.60
N LYS A 151 0.51 14.67 -10.62
CA LYS A 151 1.36 14.70 -11.83
C LYS A 151 0.77 13.85 -12.96
N VAL A 152 0.21 12.67 -12.67
CA VAL A 152 -0.45 11.83 -13.67
C VAL A 152 -1.66 12.53 -14.29
N ILE A 153 -2.51 13.12 -13.46
CA ILE A 153 -3.69 13.88 -13.90
C ILE A 153 -3.27 15.06 -14.78
N ASP A 154 -2.32 15.87 -14.31
CA ASP A 154 -1.86 17.08 -15.00
C ASP A 154 -1.13 16.75 -16.33
N SER A 155 -0.57 15.54 -16.46
CA SER A 155 0.03 15.04 -17.70
C SER A 155 -0.97 14.51 -18.73
N ASN A 156 -2.27 14.54 -18.42
CA ASN A 156 -3.35 14.00 -19.25
C ASN A 156 -3.08 12.57 -19.75
N GLY A 157 -2.54 11.72 -18.86
CA GLY A 157 -2.32 10.30 -19.10
C GLY A 157 -0.99 9.92 -19.77
N GLN A 158 -0.05 10.86 -19.95
CA GLN A 158 1.33 10.57 -20.38
C GLN A 158 2.15 9.88 -19.29
N LEU A 159 1.88 10.21 -18.01
CA LEU A 159 2.52 9.58 -16.86
C LEU A 159 1.64 8.47 -16.26
N TYR A 160 2.25 7.65 -15.42
CA TYR A 160 1.59 6.71 -14.53
C TYR A 160 2.38 6.59 -13.22
N VAL A 161 1.72 6.09 -12.18
CA VAL A 161 2.40 5.68 -10.95
C VAL A 161 2.60 4.17 -10.99
N LEU A 162 3.84 3.73 -10.79
CA LEU A 162 4.17 2.35 -10.46
C LEU A 162 4.33 2.24 -8.96
N HIS A 163 3.66 1.25 -8.39
CA HIS A 163 3.76 0.85 -6.99
C HIS A 163 4.41 -0.53 -6.91
N PHE A 164 5.28 -0.72 -5.91
CA PHE A 164 5.88 -2.01 -5.56
C PHE A 164 5.63 -2.29 -4.08
N GLY A 165 4.94 -3.39 -3.79
CA GLY A 165 4.73 -3.92 -2.45
C GLY A 165 5.64 -5.12 -2.16
N VAL A 166 5.86 -5.41 -0.87
CA VAL A 166 6.86 -6.38 -0.37
C VAL A 166 6.26 -7.44 0.54
#